data_AF-C7NEQ4-F1
#
_entry.id   AF-C7NEQ4-F1
#
_cell.length_a   1.000
_cell.length_b   1.000
_cell.length_c   1.000
_cell.angle_alpha   90.00
_cell.angle_beta   90.00
_cell.angle_gamma   90.00
#
_symmetry.space_group_name_H-M   'P 1'
#
loop_
_entity.id
_entity.type
_entity.pdbx_description
1 polymer ?
#
loop_
_entity_poly.entity_id
_entity_poly.type
_entity_poly.pdbx_seq_one_letter_code
_entity_poly.pdbx_strand_id
1 'polypeptide(L)'
;MTKKLNNIIETGKEKMKVKNLKKIEIGLLALINAIIGFNANAANNNTKIELPKEYSENITIEGQEKDVFDYDFNNDGINEKVVVSYSAVDNLLNAVVSIYTNQGGKDILTYQVAFDKKFSIKEIQEMQKMLDKVKEYYPEYSKNIQPNETRYVTIYGDNRNSDISFDKVKFDNHSPKDLNNFLFIKKSSAMLDAPNGNAVASLKFSEKPLILFDMVSDASNSQTKWYYTEFTKRNDTNMARKVKKDKDGKTVAENSTPVRGFVAGSEDNVSRRGFYWDKMVKRMELINRFITETISSGKDLYIITEYKPLSHDKPSEKDKFGNKNNQSIVGYTNSKREGEKINIPDQTVFRVIGEENKMLKIETPFYGGPYYIEKVEGTYQKAENIKGEVNKFIAIDPSSQTEAIFQRDPKTGKYDVITYSFVTTGKDGYGSYETPHGAFQVAFTRPYMTFTRRARGGDRTIAGRSDLAIAGSARYAVRISGGGYMHGIPVGLNFKGSTLNTGIASKIGTYKDSHKCVRHFDDQIEFIVGWVNADSKIKDKDNTIPEEPVIALVL
;
A
#
# COMPACT_ATOMS: atom_id res chain seq x y z
N MET A 1 -19.60 45.50 -7.07
CA MET A 1 -19.44 44.08 -6.68
C MET A 1 -18.76 43.87 -5.32
N THR A 2 -18.01 44.81 -4.74
CA THR A 2 -17.19 44.54 -3.53
C THR A 2 -17.83 44.90 -2.18
N LYS A 3 -18.76 45.88 -2.12
CA LYS A 3 -19.37 46.32 -0.84
C LYS A 3 -20.53 45.46 -0.32
N LYS A 4 -21.20 44.71 -1.20
CA LYS A 4 -22.35 43.85 -0.85
C LYS A 4 -21.94 42.49 -0.28
N LEU A 5 -20.71 42.05 -0.58
CA LEU A 5 -20.14 40.77 -0.17
C LEU A 5 -19.73 40.77 1.32
N ASN A 6 -19.16 41.88 1.79
CA ASN A 6 -18.67 41.99 3.17
C ASN A 6 -19.82 42.02 4.21
N ASN A 7 -20.96 42.65 3.89
CA ASN A 7 -22.10 42.74 4.80
C ASN A 7 -22.83 41.39 4.99
N ILE A 8 -22.75 40.47 4.02
CA ILE A 8 -23.37 39.14 4.11
C ILE A 8 -22.51 38.20 4.99
N ILE A 9 -21.19 38.40 4.99
CA ILE A 9 -20.24 37.61 5.79
C ILE A 9 -20.37 37.93 7.28
N GLU A 10 -20.62 39.18 7.67
CA GLU A 10 -20.87 39.55 9.08
C GLU A 10 -22.20 38.98 9.59
N THR A 11 -23.26 39.06 8.77
CA THR A 11 -24.60 38.57 9.15
C THR A 11 -24.65 37.04 9.28
N GLY A 12 -23.75 36.32 8.61
CA GLY A 12 -23.63 34.86 8.67
C GLY A 12 -22.97 34.32 9.94
N LYS A 13 -22.15 35.12 10.62
CA LYS A 13 -21.41 34.70 11.83
C LYS A 13 -22.27 34.64 13.09
N GLU A 14 -23.35 35.42 13.18
CA GLU A 14 -24.20 35.46 14.40
C GLU A 14 -25.25 34.34 14.48
N LYS A 15 -25.64 33.73 13.35
CA LYS A 15 -26.63 32.62 13.32
C LYS A 15 -26.04 31.22 13.56
N MET A 16 -24.76 31.15 13.97
CA MET A 16 -23.92 29.94 13.98
C MET A 16 -23.97 29.11 15.26
N LYS A 17 -25.01 29.24 16.08
CA LYS A 17 -25.22 28.37 17.26
C LYS A 17 -26.52 27.59 17.09
N VAL A 18 -26.39 26.26 17.06
CA VAL A 18 -27.45 25.24 17.26
C VAL A 18 -28.19 24.74 15.99
N LYS A 19 -27.55 23.83 15.23
CA LYS A 19 -28.09 22.57 14.62
C LYS A 19 -27.08 22.00 13.58
N ASN A 20 -25.93 21.52 14.04
CA ASN A 20 -24.68 21.32 13.27
C ASN A 20 -24.54 20.02 12.44
N LEU A 21 -25.60 19.42 11.88
CA LEU A 21 -25.42 18.26 10.96
C LEU A 21 -26.33 18.22 9.72
N LYS A 22 -27.42 18.99 9.67
CA LYS A 22 -28.37 18.92 8.54
C LYS A 22 -27.96 19.75 7.31
N LYS A 23 -26.89 20.55 7.41
CA LYS A 23 -26.33 21.41 6.35
C LYS A 23 -24.93 20.97 5.89
N ILE A 24 -24.79 19.72 5.46
CA ILE A 24 -23.86 19.40 4.35
C ILE A 24 -24.33 20.15 3.07
N GLU A 25 -25.62 20.48 3.07
CA GLU A 25 -26.57 21.15 2.18
C GLU A 25 -26.29 22.57 1.63
N ILE A 26 -25.12 23.22 1.80
CA ILE A 26 -24.87 24.56 1.17
C ILE A 26 -23.54 24.64 0.39
N GLY A 27 -22.62 23.67 0.54
CA GLY A 27 -21.19 23.89 0.24
C GLY A 27 -20.55 23.10 -0.92
N LEU A 28 -21.30 22.38 -1.76
CA LEU A 28 -20.80 21.84 -3.04
C LEU A 28 -21.12 22.78 -4.24
N LEU A 29 -21.78 23.91 -3.96
CA LEU A 29 -22.47 24.81 -4.89
C LEU A 29 -21.55 25.67 -5.81
N ALA A 30 -20.31 25.28 -6.12
CA ALA A 30 -19.38 26.15 -6.86
C ALA A 30 -18.36 25.52 -7.84
N LEU A 31 -18.31 24.20 -8.05
CA LEU A 31 -17.47 23.64 -9.14
C LEU A 31 -18.27 22.59 -9.90
N ILE A 32 -18.74 22.84 -11.12
CA ILE A 32 -18.42 23.86 -12.11
C ILE A 32 -19.76 24.22 -12.74
N ASN A 33 -20.13 25.51 -12.83
CA ASN A 33 -21.43 25.98 -13.36
C ASN A 33 -22.10 25.00 -14.33
N ALA A 34 -23.30 24.56 -13.93
CA ALA A 34 -24.17 23.49 -14.44
C ALA A 34 -24.12 22.21 -13.57
N ILE A 35 -25.29 21.58 -13.41
CA ILE A 35 -25.61 20.28 -12.74
C ILE A 35 -26.38 20.41 -11.41
N ILE A 36 -27.58 19.80 -11.37
CA ILE A 36 -28.67 19.97 -10.38
C ILE A 36 -29.00 18.62 -9.68
N GLY A 37 -28.86 18.60 -8.35
CA GLY A 37 -29.71 18.03 -7.27
C GLY A 37 -29.94 16.50 -7.04
N PHE A 38 -29.38 15.96 -5.93
CA PHE A 38 -30.03 15.44 -4.67
C PHE A 38 -29.87 13.95 -4.18
N ASN A 39 -29.66 13.85 -2.84
CA ASN A 39 -30.03 12.98 -1.67
C ASN A 39 -29.68 11.46 -1.42
N ALA A 40 -29.03 11.18 -0.26
CA ALA A 40 -28.21 10.01 0.20
C ALA A 40 -28.92 8.68 0.41
N ASN A 41 -28.16 7.55 0.32
CA ASN A 41 -27.88 6.63 1.46
C ASN A 41 -27.41 5.19 1.11
N ALA A 42 -26.13 4.84 0.90
CA ALA A 42 -25.73 3.41 0.93
C ALA A 42 -24.24 3.18 0.78
N ALA A 43 -23.70 2.60 1.85
CA ALA A 43 -22.48 1.83 1.83
C ALA A 43 -22.57 0.73 0.77
N ASN A 44 -21.74 0.81 -0.26
CA ASN A 44 -21.26 -0.35 -1.02
C ASN A 44 -19.95 0.05 -1.72
N ASN A 45 -18.89 -0.74 -1.55
CA ASN A 45 -17.64 -0.61 -2.29
C ASN A 45 -17.81 -1.12 -3.74
N ASN A 46 -18.95 -0.84 -4.36
CA ASN A 46 -19.27 -1.35 -5.68
C ASN A 46 -18.72 -0.36 -6.71
N THR A 47 -17.70 -0.78 -7.46
CA THR A 47 -17.20 -0.11 -8.67
C THR A 47 -18.22 -0.17 -9.83
N LYS A 48 -19.36 -0.83 -9.62
CA LYS A 48 -20.46 -1.00 -10.57
C LYS A 48 -21.76 -0.72 -9.86
N ILE A 49 -22.62 0.09 -10.47
CA ILE A 49 -23.99 0.31 -10.01
C ILE A 49 -24.92 -0.39 -10.98
N GLU A 50 -25.97 -1.03 -10.47
CA GLU A 50 -27.00 -1.59 -11.32
C GLU A 50 -27.87 -0.47 -11.88
N LEU A 51 -27.80 -0.28 -13.19
CA LEU A 51 -28.55 0.73 -13.93
C LEU A 51 -29.14 0.09 -15.19
N PRO A 52 -30.32 0.56 -15.65
CA PRO A 52 -30.89 0.07 -16.89
C PRO A 52 -30.00 0.43 -18.07
N LYS A 53 -30.01 -0.45 -19.07
CA LYS A 53 -29.21 -0.30 -20.29
C LYS A 53 -29.65 0.90 -21.13
N GLU A 54 -30.95 1.17 -21.19
CA GLU A 54 -31.52 2.37 -21.82
C GLU A 54 -31.85 3.39 -20.73
N TYR A 55 -31.49 4.66 -20.96
CA TYR A 55 -31.76 5.73 -20.01
C TYR A 55 -33.26 5.97 -19.83
N SER A 56 -33.68 6.29 -18.61
CA SER A 56 -35.01 6.83 -18.33
C SER A 56 -34.95 7.87 -17.23
N GLU A 57 -35.83 8.88 -17.28
CA GLU A 57 -35.86 9.93 -16.26
C GLU A 57 -36.14 9.39 -14.85
N ASN A 58 -36.88 8.28 -14.78
CA ASN A 58 -37.31 7.62 -13.54
C ASN A 58 -36.27 6.66 -12.93
N ILE A 59 -35.02 6.66 -13.40
CA ILE A 59 -33.96 5.84 -12.81
C ILE A 59 -33.86 6.11 -11.30
N THR A 60 -33.91 5.07 -10.48
CA THR A 60 -33.60 5.16 -9.06
C THR A 60 -32.42 4.24 -8.76
N ILE A 61 -31.59 4.64 -7.80
CA ILE A 61 -30.45 3.85 -7.35
C ILE A 61 -30.63 3.64 -5.86
N GLU A 62 -30.79 2.37 -5.47
CA GLU A 62 -31.06 2.04 -4.09
C GLU A 62 -29.93 2.56 -3.20
N GLY A 63 -30.31 3.49 -2.32
CA GLY A 63 -29.39 4.10 -1.40
C GLY A 63 -28.35 5.04 -2.02
N GLN A 64 -28.62 5.73 -3.12
CA GLN A 64 -27.69 6.76 -3.60
C GLN A 64 -28.41 8.02 -4.00
N GLU A 65 -27.75 9.15 -3.75
CA GLU A 65 -28.08 10.43 -4.41
C GLU A 65 -27.80 10.25 -5.89
N LYS A 66 -28.52 10.99 -6.72
CA LYS A 66 -28.14 11.13 -8.13
C LYS A 66 -28.32 12.57 -8.61
N ASP A 67 -27.38 12.99 -9.45
CA ASP A 67 -27.52 14.16 -10.29
C ASP A 67 -27.51 13.72 -11.76
N VAL A 68 -28.33 14.36 -12.60
CA VAL A 68 -28.39 14.07 -14.03
C VAL A 68 -28.22 15.34 -14.85
N PHE A 69 -27.42 15.24 -15.91
CA PHE A 69 -27.15 16.35 -16.82
C PHE A 69 -26.66 15.88 -18.19
N ASP A 70 -26.66 16.80 -19.13
CA ASP A 70 -26.12 16.61 -20.47
C ASP A 70 -24.73 17.24 -20.56
N TYR A 71 -23.78 16.53 -21.17
CA TYR A 71 -22.42 17.03 -21.38
C TYR A 71 -21.80 16.44 -22.64
N ASP A 72 -21.08 17.24 -23.41
CA ASP A 72 -20.32 16.82 -24.59
C ASP A 72 -18.86 16.56 -24.18
N PHE A 73 -18.47 15.30 -24.09
CA PHE A 73 -17.13 14.92 -23.60
C PHE A 73 -16.01 15.08 -24.63
N ASN A 74 -16.30 14.95 -25.91
CA ASN A 74 -15.31 14.97 -26.99
C ASN A 74 -15.38 16.24 -27.85
N ASN A 75 -16.26 17.18 -27.49
CA ASN A 75 -16.56 18.42 -28.22
C ASN A 75 -17.02 18.16 -29.67
N ASP A 76 -17.78 17.09 -29.90
CA ASP A 76 -18.31 16.73 -31.22
C ASP A 76 -19.69 17.36 -31.52
N GLY A 77 -20.26 18.08 -30.55
CA GLY A 77 -21.57 18.72 -30.63
C GLY A 77 -22.74 17.82 -30.21
N ILE A 78 -22.48 16.59 -29.79
CA ILE A 78 -23.48 15.63 -29.29
C ILE A 78 -23.31 15.50 -27.78
N ASN A 79 -24.36 15.83 -27.03
CA ASN A 79 -24.34 15.65 -25.58
C ASN A 79 -24.59 14.18 -25.20
N GLU A 80 -23.75 13.64 -24.33
CA GLU A 80 -24.05 12.44 -23.57
C GLU A 80 -24.94 12.73 -22.35
N LYS A 81 -25.81 11.78 -22.01
CA LYS A 81 -26.58 11.80 -20.76
C LYS A 81 -25.70 11.26 -19.63
N VAL A 82 -25.47 12.07 -18.61
CA VAL A 82 -24.59 11.74 -17.49
C VAL A 82 -25.40 11.61 -16.20
N VAL A 83 -25.24 10.49 -15.51
CA VAL A 83 -25.81 10.23 -14.19
C VAL A 83 -24.67 10.09 -13.19
N VAL A 84 -24.54 11.04 -12.28
CA VAL A 84 -23.57 10.96 -11.18
C VAL A 84 -24.29 10.44 -9.96
N SER A 85 -23.87 9.27 -9.48
CA SER A 85 -24.46 8.60 -8.33
C SER A 85 -23.51 8.67 -7.16
N TYR A 86 -23.98 9.09 -5.99
CA TYR A 86 -23.10 9.28 -4.84
C TYR A 86 -23.72 8.96 -3.48
N SER A 87 -22.82 8.68 -2.54
CA SER A 87 -23.12 8.04 -1.26
C SER A 87 -22.17 8.57 -0.20
N ALA A 88 -22.68 9.02 0.95
CA ALA A 88 -21.86 9.49 2.07
C ALA A 88 -22.04 8.60 3.30
N VAL A 89 -20.95 7.96 3.75
CA VAL A 89 -20.93 7.14 4.97
C VAL A 89 -19.69 7.52 5.77
N ASP A 90 -19.85 7.81 7.07
CA ASP A 90 -18.76 8.20 7.97
C ASP A 90 -17.90 9.36 7.46
N ASN A 91 -18.53 10.38 6.86
CA ASN A 91 -17.88 11.52 6.20
C ASN A 91 -17.00 11.16 4.98
N LEU A 92 -17.17 9.96 4.42
CA LEU A 92 -16.54 9.54 3.17
C LEU A 92 -17.58 9.45 2.07
N LEU A 93 -17.34 10.17 0.99
CA LEU A 93 -18.13 10.18 -0.22
C LEU A 93 -17.62 9.10 -1.20
N ASN A 94 -18.52 8.29 -1.70
CA ASN A 94 -18.33 7.43 -2.87
C ASN A 94 -19.12 8.02 -4.05
N ALA A 95 -18.53 8.01 -5.24
CA ALA A 95 -19.15 8.55 -6.45
C ALA A 95 -18.88 7.63 -7.64
N VAL A 96 -19.89 7.47 -8.50
CA VAL A 96 -19.80 6.75 -9.78
C VAL A 96 -20.45 7.63 -10.85
N VAL A 97 -19.75 7.81 -11.96
CA VAL A 97 -20.23 8.58 -13.12
C VAL A 97 -20.66 7.60 -14.21
N SER A 98 -21.97 7.53 -14.46
CA SER A 98 -22.54 6.68 -15.51
C SER A 98 -22.85 7.54 -16.74
N ILE A 99 -22.34 7.13 -17.90
CA ILE A 99 -22.44 7.89 -19.14
C ILE A 99 -23.21 7.06 -20.15
N TYR A 100 -24.30 7.64 -20.65
CA TYR A 100 -25.15 7.09 -21.69
C TYR A 100 -24.85 7.82 -23.00
N THR A 101 -24.49 7.05 -24.04
CA THR A 101 -24.20 7.58 -25.38
C THR A 101 -25.40 7.35 -26.29
N ASN A 102 -25.63 8.26 -27.24
CA ASN A 102 -26.71 8.10 -28.19
C ASN A 102 -26.35 7.04 -29.24
N GLN A 103 -27.09 5.93 -29.26
CA GLN A 103 -26.93 4.83 -30.21
C GLN A 103 -28.27 4.56 -30.88
N GLY A 104 -28.39 4.97 -32.15
CA GLY A 104 -29.63 4.79 -32.92
C GLY A 104 -30.84 5.54 -32.35
N GLY A 105 -30.62 6.74 -31.80
CA GLY A 105 -31.67 7.58 -31.23
C GLY A 105 -32.06 7.22 -29.78
N LYS A 106 -31.37 6.25 -29.18
CA LYS A 106 -31.56 5.85 -27.78
C LYS A 106 -30.30 6.15 -26.97
N ASP A 107 -30.48 6.61 -25.74
CA ASP A 107 -29.37 6.84 -24.83
C ASP A 107 -29.04 5.52 -24.11
N ILE A 108 -27.92 4.90 -24.47
CA ILE A 108 -27.51 3.57 -24.02
C ILE A 108 -26.33 3.68 -23.04
N LEU A 109 -26.45 3.02 -21.88
CA LEU A 109 -25.40 2.96 -20.87
C LEU A 109 -24.14 2.37 -21.50
N THR A 110 -23.10 3.19 -21.60
CA THR A 110 -21.86 2.83 -22.31
C THR A 110 -20.66 2.83 -21.38
N TYR A 111 -20.64 3.73 -20.39
CA TYR A 111 -19.56 3.79 -19.42
C TYR A 111 -20.09 3.88 -17.99
N GLN A 112 -19.45 3.18 -17.06
CA GLN A 112 -19.54 3.47 -15.64
C GLN A 112 -18.14 3.71 -15.12
N VAL A 113 -17.90 4.92 -14.62
CA VAL A 113 -16.59 5.37 -14.16
C VAL A 113 -16.61 5.52 -12.64
N ALA A 114 -15.79 4.71 -11.97
CA ALA A 114 -15.59 4.73 -10.53
C ALA A 114 -14.15 5.19 -10.19
N PHE A 115 -13.91 5.43 -8.91
CA PHE A 115 -12.62 5.85 -8.38
C PHE A 115 -12.03 4.82 -7.43
N ASP A 116 -10.71 4.71 -7.37
CA ASP A 116 -9.99 3.76 -6.51
C ASP A 116 -10.01 4.12 -5.02
N LYS A 117 -10.53 5.31 -4.68
CA LYS A 117 -10.66 5.80 -3.31
C LYS A 117 -12.01 6.48 -3.07
N LYS A 118 -12.40 6.52 -1.79
CA LYS A 118 -13.47 7.38 -1.30
C LYS A 118 -12.89 8.74 -0.94
N PHE A 119 -13.69 9.79 -1.07
CA PHE A 119 -13.28 11.15 -0.81
C PHE A 119 -13.74 11.59 0.57
N SER A 120 -12.86 12.19 1.36
CA SER A 120 -13.31 12.90 2.56
C SER A 120 -14.18 14.09 2.15
N ILE A 121 -15.31 14.31 2.83
CA ILE A 121 -16.15 15.51 2.63
C ILE A 121 -15.35 16.80 2.94
N LYS A 122 -14.22 16.68 3.65
CA LYS A 122 -13.31 17.80 3.93
C LYS A 122 -12.32 18.08 2.79
N GLU A 123 -12.20 17.18 1.82
CA GLU A 123 -11.21 17.21 0.73
C GLU A 123 -11.90 17.34 -0.66
N ILE A 124 -12.93 18.18 -0.75
CA ILE A 124 -13.74 18.39 -1.98
C ILE A 124 -12.88 18.73 -3.21
N GLN A 125 -11.75 19.42 -3.03
CA GLN A 125 -10.83 19.73 -4.13
C GLN A 125 -10.21 18.49 -4.76
N GLU A 126 -9.95 17.44 -3.99
CA GLU A 126 -9.42 16.19 -4.54
C GLU A 126 -10.47 15.45 -5.37
N MET A 127 -11.71 15.46 -4.90
CA MET A 127 -12.85 14.92 -5.65
C MET A 127 -13.00 15.64 -6.99
N GLN A 128 -12.93 16.98 -7.01
CA GLN A 128 -12.99 17.72 -8.27
C GLN A 128 -11.90 17.26 -9.24
N LYS A 129 -10.64 17.21 -8.79
CA LYS A 129 -9.51 16.77 -9.63
C LYS A 129 -9.73 15.37 -10.20
N MET A 130 -10.38 14.48 -9.45
CA MET A 130 -10.71 13.14 -9.93
C MET A 130 -11.88 13.13 -10.90
N LEU A 131 -12.90 13.98 -10.71
CA LEU A 131 -13.99 14.16 -11.68
C LEU A 131 -13.48 14.77 -12.99
N ASP A 132 -12.52 15.69 -12.95
CA ASP A 132 -11.89 16.26 -14.14
C ASP A 132 -11.18 15.16 -14.97
N LYS A 133 -10.64 14.12 -14.33
CA LYS A 133 -10.04 12.97 -15.03
C LYS A 133 -11.05 12.13 -15.81
N VAL A 134 -12.33 12.16 -15.44
CA VAL A 134 -13.38 11.49 -16.24
C VAL A 134 -13.39 12.11 -17.64
N LYS A 135 -13.34 13.44 -17.71
CA LYS A 135 -13.26 14.18 -18.98
C LYS A 135 -11.92 13.96 -19.67
N GLU A 136 -10.81 14.07 -18.94
CA GLU A 136 -9.47 13.89 -19.48
C GLU A 136 -9.29 12.53 -20.17
N TYR A 137 -9.83 11.46 -19.57
CA TYR A 137 -9.64 10.09 -20.05
C TYR A 137 -10.76 9.59 -20.96
N TYR A 138 -11.85 10.35 -21.15
CA TYR A 138 -12.94 9.98 -22.07
C TYR A 138 -12.47 9.61 -23.48
N PRO A 139 -11.56 10.38 -24.12
CA PRO A 139 -11.05 10.02 -25.45
C PRO A 139 -10.25 8.71 -25.48
N GLU A 140 -9.81 8.21 -24.33
CA GLU A 140 -9.00 7.00 -24.23
C GLU A 140 -9.90 5.77 -24.00
N TYR A 141 -10.76 5.79 -22.97
CA TYR A 141 -11.63 4.65 -22.69
C TYR A 141 -12.81 4.50 -23.67
N SER A 142 -13.02 5.46 -24.58
CA SER A 142 -13.99 5.36 -25.69
C SER A 142 -13.44 4.68 -26.94
N LYS A 143 -12.10 4.51 -27.06
CA LYS A 143 -11.48 3.93 -28.26
C LYS A 143 -11.98 2.50 -28.52
N ASN A 144 -12.35 2.21 -29.77
CA ASN A 144 -12.83 0.90 -30.23
C ASN A 144 -14.06 0.36 -29.47
N ILE A 145 -14.89 1.23 -28.88
CA ILE A 145 -16.16 0.82 -28.24
C ILE A 145 -17.09 0.17 -29.28
N GLN A 146 -17.72 -0.95 -28.91
CA GLN A 146 -18.70 -1.64 -29.76
C GLN A 146 -20.14 -1.20 -29.45
N PRO A 147 -21.07 -1.28 -30.41
CA PRO A 147 -22.48 -1.04 -30.14
C PRO A 147 -23.00 -1.94 -29.01
N ASN A 148 -23.82 -1.37 -28.12
CA ASN A 148 -24.33 -2.03 -26.91
C ASN A 148 -23.29 -2.50 -25.87
N GLU A 149 -22.01 -2.20 -26.04
CA GLU A 149 -20.98 -2.48 -25.02
C GLU A 149 -21.13 -1.53 -23.82
N THR A 150 -20.94 -2.04 -22.59
CA THR A 150 -20.68 -1.24 -21.40
C THR A 150 -19.26 -1.47 -20.92
N ARG A 151 -18.49 -0.40 -20.71
CA ARG A 151 -17.18 -0.45 -20.06
C ARG A 151 -17.27 0.06 -18.63
N TYR A 152 -16.75 -0.72 -17.70
CA TYR A 152 -16.60 -0.34 -16.30
C TYR A 152 -15.16 0.11 -16.10
N VAL A 153 -14.97 1.39 -15.81
CA VAL A 153 -13.68 2.07 -15.72
C VAL A 153 -13.41 2.40 -14.26
N THR A 154 -12.21 2.09 -13.76
CA THR A 154 -11.72 2.56 -12.46
C THR A 154 -10.56 3.52 -12.69
N ILE A 155 -10.77 4.80 -12.39
CA ILE A 155 -9.73 5.82 -12.45
C ILE A 155 -8.91 5.79 -11.16
N TYR A 156 -7.59 5.74 -11.32
CA TYR A 156 -6.66 5.75 -10.20
C TYR A 156 -6.22 7.17 -9.85
N GLY A 157 -6.39 7.49 -8.58
CA GLY A 157 -5.99 8.76 -8.00
C GLY A 157 -4.62 8.70 -7.33
N ASP A 158 -4.28 9.84 -6.77
CA ASP A 158 -3.31 9.88 -5.69
C ASP A 158 -3.95 9.25 -4.43
N ASN A 159 -3.36 8.17 -3.93
CA ASN A 159 -3.83 7.48 -2.72
C ASN A 159 -3.10 7.95 -1.45
N ARG A 160 -2.39 9.08 -1.52
CA ARG A 160 -1.98 9.84 -0.33
C ARG A 160 -3.19 10.54 0.28
N ASN A 161 -3.14 10.77 1.59
CA ASN A 161 -4.15 11.54 2.33
C ASN A 161 -3.49 12.73 3.04
N SER A 162 -4.30 13.63 3.61
CA SER A 162 -3.81 14.83 4.29
C SER A 162 -3.03 14.59 5.59
N ASP A 163 -2.95 13.34 6.06
CA ASP A 163 -2.16 12.92 7.22
C ASP A 163 -0.72 12.56 6.85
N ILE A 164 -0.37 12.55 5.55
CA ILE A 164 0.96 12.18 5.05
C ILE A 164 1.65 13.40 4.44
N SER A 165 2.89 13.67 4.86
CA SER A 165 3.78 14.64 4.23
C SER A 165 4.99 13.97 3.59
N PHE A 166 5.39 14.48 2.42
CA PHE A 166 6.63 14.11 1.73
C PHE A 166 7.70 15.22 1.85
N ASP A 167 7.41 16.30 2.57
CA ASP A 167 8.30 17.48 2.66
C ASP A 167 9.60 17.17 3.42
N LYS A 168 9.60 16.11 4.23
CA LYS A 168 10.74 15.68 5.06
C LYS A 168 11.35 14.36 4.60
N VAL A 169 11.22 14.00 3.32
CA VAL A 169 11.99 12.89 2.74
C VAL A 169 13.49 13.21 2.88
N LYS A 170 14.22 12.33 3.58
CA LYS A 170 15.65 12.51 3.89
C LYS A 170 16.56 11.67 2.98
N PHE A 171 16.01 10.66 2.33
CA PHE A 171 16.73 9.78 1.42
C PHE A 171 15.80 9.32 0.29
N ASP A 172 16.19 9.57 -0.96
CA ASP A 172 15.36 9.27 -2.15
C ASP A 172 16.09 8.56 -3.29
N ASN A 173 17.34 8.09 -3.07
CA ASN A 173 18.17 7.43 -4.10
C ASN A 173 17.43 6.28 -4.81
N HIS A 174 16.60 5.55 -4.05
CA HIS A 174 15.86 4.38 -4.51
C HIS A 174 14.33 4.57 -4.41
N SER A 175 13.86 5.81 -4.26
CA SER A 175 12.44 6.14 -4.12
C SER A 175 11.78 6.37 -5.47
N PRO A 176 10.83 5.53 -5.92
CA PRO A 176 10.18 5.71 -7.21
C PRO A 176 9.33 7.00 -7.25
N LYS A 177 9.75 7.98 -8.05
CA LYS A 177 9.07 9.28 -8.16
C LYS A 177 7.74 9.13 -8.91
N ASP A 178 6.69 9.72 -8.34
CA ASP A 178 5.35 9.83 -8.91
C ASP A 178 4.71 8.47 -9.28
N LEU A 179 5.04 7.41 -8.53
CA LEU A 179 4.62 6.04 -8.83
C LEU A 179 3.84 5.41 -7.66
N ASN A 180 2.60 5.86 -7.48
CA ASN A 180 1.70 5.37 -6.44
C ASN A 180 1.09 4.01 -6.80
N ASN A 181 0.38 3.95 -7.93
CA ASN A 181 -0.28 2.76 -8.46
C ASN A 181 0.40 2.35 -9.77
N PHE A 182 0.98 1.16 -9.83
CA PHE A 182 1.75 0.74 -11.00
C PHE A 182 1.46 -0.69 -11.41
N LEU A 183 1.68 -0.96 -12.69
CA LEU A 183 1.51 -2.28 -13.27
C LEU A 183 2.87 -2.97 -13.33
N PHE A 184 3.11 -3.98 -12.50
CA PHE A 184 4.33 -4.77 -12.58
C PHE A 184 4.26 -5.73 -13.78
N ILE A 185 5.20 -5.60 -14.70
CA ILE A 185 5.29 -6.44 -15.89
C ILE A 185 6.07 -7.74 -15.58
N LYS A 186 5.36 -8.87 -15.56
CA LYS A 186 5.92 -10.22 -15.32
C LYS A 186 6.49 -10.86 -16.58
N LYS A 187 5.89 -10.57 -17.73
CA LYS A 187 6.31 -11.06 -19.05
C LYS A 187 6.23 -9.90 -20.04
N SER A 188 7.07 -9.93 -21.07
CA SER A 188 7.08 -8.89 -22.09
C SER A 188 5.66 -8.66 -22.61
N SER A 189 5.22 -7.40 -22.62
CA SER A 189 3.84 -7.03 -22.94
C SER A 189 3.84 -5.87 -23.93
N ALA A 190 2.95 -5.90 -24.91
CA ALA A 190 2.75 -4.77 -25.80
C ALA A 190 1.91 -3.70 -25.07
N MET A 191 2.29 -2.44 -25.26
CA MET A 191 1.47 -1.28 -24.93
C MET A 191 0.79 -0.82 -26.22
N LEU A 192 -0.53 -0.76 -26.24
CA LEU A 192 -1.35 -0.50 -27.42
C LEU A 192 -1.94 0.93 -27.40
N ASP A 193 -2.22 1.51 -28.57
CA ASP A 193 -2.92 2.80 -28.69
C ASP A 193 -4.40 2.76 -28.27
N ALA A 194 -5.01 1.59 -28.39
CA ALA A 194 -6.39 1.27 -28.04
C ALA A 194 -6.51 -0.21 -27.59
N PRO A 195 -7.61 -0.60 -26.93
CA PRO A 195 -7.93 -2.02 -26.73
C PRO A 195 -7.96 -2.75 -28.07
N ASN A 196 -7.20 -3.85 -28.17
CA ASN A 196 -7.00 -4.60 -29.42
C ASN A 196 -6.44 -3.75 -30.60
N GLY A 197 -5.80 -2.63 -30.30
CA GLY A 197 -5.18 -1.73 -31.28
C GLY A 197 -3.74 -2.10 -31.63
N ASN A 198 -3.00 -1.13 -32.16
CA ASN A 198 -1.61 -1.29 -32.60
C ASN A 198 -0.64 -1.02 -31.44
N ALA A 199 0.50 -1.72 -31.45
CA ALA A 199 1.54 -1.49 -30.45
C ALA A 199 2.21 -0.13 -30.62
N VAL A 200 2.20 0.68 -29.57
CA VAL A 200 2.92 1.96 -29.47
C VAL A 200 4.24 1.84 -28.69
N ALA A 201 4.36 0.83 -27.84
CA ALA A 201 5.60 0.47 -27.15
C ALA A 201 5.63 -1.01 -26.75
N SER A 202 6.81 -1.50 -26.36
CA SER A 202 6.98 -2.83 -25.77
C SER A 202 7.56 -2.68 -24.37
N LEU A 203 6.85 -3.24 -23.40
CA LEU A 203 7.25 -3.28 -22.00
C LEU A 203 7.97 -4.60 -21.69
N LYS A 204 9.10 -4.51 -21.00
CA LYS A 204 9.94 -5.65 -20.59
C LYS A 204 9.62 -6.08 -19.16
N PHE A 205 10.08 -7.29 -18.82
CA PHE A 205 10.04 -7.79 -17.44
C PHE A 205 10.59 -6.75 -16.46
N SER A 206 9.93 -6.63 -15.32
CA SER A 206 10.26 -5.73 -14.22
C SER A 206 9.95 -4.25 -14.44
N GLU A 207 9.56 -3.83 -15.63
CA GLU A 207 9.05 -2.48 -15.85
C GLU A 207 7.74 -2.27 -15.06
N LYS A 208 7.49 -1.02 -14.68
CA LYS A 208 6.42 -0.63 -13.74
C LYS A 208 5.76 0.67 -14.23
N PRO A 209 5.07 0.65 -15.39
CA PRO A 209 4.33 1.83 -15.83
C PRO A 209 3.26 2.23 -14.80
N LEU A 210 3.04 3.55 -14.68
CA LEU A 210 2.02 4.15 -13.83
C LEU A 210 0.64 3.76 -14.38
N ILE A 211 -0.27 3.33 -13.52
CA ILE A 211 -1.66 3.06 -13.91
C ILE A 211 -2.46 4.35 -13.77
N LEU A 212 -3.11 4.76 -14.86
CA LEU A 212 -3.99 5.92 -14.88
C LEU A 212 -5.45 5.50 -14.66
N PHE A 213 -5.89 4.47 -15.37
CA PHE A 213 -7.16 3.79 -15.16
C PHE A 213 -7.08 2.33 -15.58
N ASP A 214 -8.02 1.51 -15.11
CA ASP A 214 -8.28 0.20 -15.70
C ASP A 214 -9.73 0.07 -16.12
N MET A 215 -10.01 -0.87 -17.02
CA MET A 215 -11.37 -1.13 -17.44
C MET A 215 -11.62 -2.59 -17.81
N VAL A 216 -12.88 -2.99 -17.67
CA VAL A 216 -13.43 -4.27 -18.14
C VAL A 216 -14.69 -4.01 -18.96
N SER A 217 -14.96 -4.85 -19.94
CA SER A 217 -16.12 -4.77 -20.83
C SER A 217 -17.14 -5.85 -20.48
N ASP A 218 -18.43 -5.59 -20.67
CA ASP A 218 -19.47 -6.63 -20.62
C ASP A 218 -19.73 -7.30 -21.98
N ALA A 219 -19.03 -6.90 -23.05
CA ALA A 219 -19.17 -7.53 -24.35
C ALA A 219 -18.83 -9.02 -24.29
N SER A 220 -19.63 -9.85 -24.97
CA SER A 220 -19.44 -11.30 -25.08
C SER A 220 -18.00 -11.62 -25.52
N ASN A 221 -17.31 -12.49 -24.78
CA ASN A 221 -15.91 -12.89 -24.98
C ASN A 221 -14.83 -11.82 -24.69
N SER A 222 -15.18 -10.66 -24.12
CA SER A 222 -14.22 -9.58 -23.78
C SER A 222 -14.08 -9.38 -22.26
N GLN A 223 -13.67 -10.42 -21.53
CA GLN A 223 -13.32 -10.30 -20.10
C GLN A 223 -11.90 -9.78 -19.84
N THR A 224 -11.15 -9.42 -20.89
CA THR A 224 -9.81 -8.87 -20.74
C THR A 224 -9.86 -7.58 -19.93
N LYS A 225 -9.16 -7.56 -18.80
CA LYS A 225 -8.95 -6.34 -18.04
C LYS A 225 -7.87 -5.51 -18.74
N TRP A 226 -8.21 -4.31 -19.16
CA TRP A 226 -7.29 -3.39 -19.81
C TRP A 226 -6.77 -2.37 -18.81
N TYR A 227 -5.45 -2.14 -18.81
CA TYR A 227 -4.83 -1.08 -18.02
C TYR A 227 -4.36 0.02 -18.95
N TYR A 228 -4.87 1.24 -18.79
CA TYR A 228 -4.29 2.39 -19.46
C TYR A 228 -3.17 2.96 -18.58
N THR A 229 -1.98 3.01 -19.15
CA THR A 229 -0.75 3.24 -18.38
C THR A 229 0.12 4.31 -19.00
N GLU A 230 0.94 4.95 -18.19
CA GLU A 230 1.97 5.89 -18.61
C GLU A 230 3.36 5.33 -18.27
N PHE A 231 4.26 5.38 -19.23
CA PHE A 231 5.63 4.88 -19.07
C PHE A 231 6.64 5.87 -19.63
N THR A 232 7.68 6.16 -18.85
CA THR A 232 8.87 6.87 -19.33
C THR A 232 10.03 5.91 -19.31
N LYS A 233 10.54 5.54 -20.49
CA LYS A 233 11.65 4.60 -20.63
C LYS A 233 12.93 5.27 -20.13
N ARG A 234 13.53 4.71 -19.07
CA ARG A 234 14.85 5.13 -18.56
C ARG A 234 15.93 4.20 -19.13
N ASN A 235 17.08 4.77 -19.48
CA ASN A 235 18.23 4.01 -19.96
C ASN A 235 18.83 3.09 -18.88
N ASP A 236 18.56 3.39 -17.61
CA ASP A 236 19.13 2.70 -16.46
C ASP A 236 18.01 2.05 -15.62
N THR A 237 18.17 0.77 -15.35
CA THR A 237 17.28 -0.13 -14.61
C THR A 237 16.46 0.50 -13.47
N ASN A 238 15.14 0.28 -13.48
CA ASN A 238 14.21 0.15 -12.34
C ASN A 238 14.25 1.16 -11.17
N MET A 239 14.96 2.29 -11.27
CA MET A 239 15.09 3.28 -10.18
C MET A 239 14.79 4.70 -10.65
N ALA A 240 14.42 5.56 -9.69
CA ALA A 240 14.05 6.96 -9.88
C ALA A 240 15.11 7.82 -10.54
N ARG A 241 14.63 8.90 -11.19
CA ARG A 241 15.36 9.99 -11.86
C ARG A 241 16.80 10.16 -11.35
N LYS A 242 17.80 9.77 -12.15
CA LYS A 242 19.13 10.40 -12.05
C LYS A 242 19.10 11.68 -12.88
N VAL A 243 19.27 12.80 -12.19
CA VAL A 243 19.70 14.03 -12.85
C VAL A 243 21.15 13.83 -13.27
N LYS A 244 21.45 14.01 -14.56
CA LYS A 244 22.84 14.18 -14.99
C LYS A 244 23.17 15.66 -14.85
N LYS A 245 24.25 15.97 -14.13
CA LYS A 245 24.84 17.31 -14.18
C LYS A 245 25.71 17.37 -15.44
N ASP A 246 25.56 18.41 -16.24
CA ASP A 246 26.51 18.68 -17.33
C ASP A 246 27.88 19.09 -16.77
N LYS A 247 28.83 19.37 -17.66
CA LYS A 247 30.21 19.78 -17.31
C LYS A 247 30.25 21.08 -16.48
N ASP A 248 29.15 21.84 -16.46
CA ASP A 248 29.00 23.12 -15.75
C ASP A 248 28.14 22.99 -14.49
N GLY A 249 27.75 21.77 -14.10
CA GLY A 249 27.00 21.50 -12.88
C GLY A 249 25.48 21.71 -12.99
N LYS A 250 24.95 22.01 -14.19
CA LYS A 250 23.52 22.24 -14.42
C LYS A 250 22.78 20.91 -14.62
N THR A 251 21.63 20.80 -13.95
CA THR A 251 20.70 19.67 -14.05
C THR A 251 20.15 19.58 -15.48
N VAL A 252 20.52 18.53 -16.21
CA VAL A 252 19.90 18.19 -17.50
C VAL A 252 18.92 17.05 -17.26
N ALA A 253 17.65 17.28 -17.60
CA ALA A 253 16.63 16.24 -17.57
C ALA A 253 16.83 15.33 -18.79
N GLU A 254 17.16 14.06 -18.54
CA GLU A 254 17.13 13.02 -19.57
C GLU A 254 15.67 12.56 -19.73
N ASN A 255 14.80 13.42 -20.24
CA ASN A 255 13.39 13.08 -20.43
C ASN A 255 13.14 12.62 -21.86
N SER A 256 12.95 11.32 -22.04
CA SER A 256 12.08 10.80 -23.09
C SER A 256 10.65 11.26 -22.81
N THR A 257 9.90 11.64 -23.84
CA THR A 257 8.46 11.94 -23.70
C THR A 257 7.74 10.71 -23.14
N PRO A 258 6.90 10.83 -22.10
CA PRO A 258 6.12 9.72 -21.60
C PRO A 258 5.27 9.11 -22.72
N VAL A 259 5.24 7.78 -22.81
CA VAL A 259 4.36 7.04 -23.71
C VAL A 259 3.16 6.56 -22.90
N ARG A 260 1.96 6.78 -23.42
CA ARG A 260 0.71 6.27 -22.84
C ARG A 260 0.11 5.20 -23.72
N GLY A 261 -0.53 4.21 -23.12
CA GLY A 261 -1.26 3.18 -23.85
C GLY A 261 -1.79 2.04 -22.98
N PHE A 262 -2.52 1.15 -23.63
CA PHE A 262 -3.23 0.03 -23.04
C PHE A 262 -2.36 -1.22 -22.92
N VAL A 263 -2.38 -1.86 -21.77
CA VAL A 263 -1.76 -3.16 -21.53
C VAL A 263 -2.86 -4.16 -21.18
N ALA A 264 -2.92 -5.27 -21.92
CA ALA A 264 -3.84 -6.37 -21.62
C ALA A 264 -3.42 -7.06 -20.32
N GLY A 265 -4.36 -7.20 -19.39
CA GLY A 265 -4.16 -7.81 -18.09
C GLY A 265 -4.51 -9.29 -18.05
N SER A 266 -3.55 -10.10 -17.61
CA SER A 266 -3.77 -11.46 -17.14
C SER A 266 -2.92 -11.74 -15.90
N GLU A 267 -3.27 -12.77 -15.13
CA GLU A 267 -2.49 -13.14 -13.94
C GLU A 267 -1.05 -13.52 -14.29
N ASP A 268 -0.81 -13.99 -15.51
CA ASP A 268 0.49 -14.47 -15.97
C ASP A 268 1.44 -13.38 -16.46
N ASN A 269 0.91 -12.28 -17.01
CA ASN A 269 1.73 -11.27 -17.69
C ASN A 269 1.95 -10.01 -16.85
N VAL A 270 1.02 -9.66 -15.96
CA VAL A 270 1.10 -8.42 -15.17
C VAL A 270 0.57 -8.58 -13.74
N SER A 271 0.81 -7.58 -12.90
CA SER A 271 0.15 -7.45 -11.60
C SER A 271 0.03 -5.99 -11.17
N ARG A 272 -1.17 -5.58 -10.76
CA ARG A 272 -1.36 -4.27 -10.12
C ARG A 272 -0.68 -4.27 -8.75
N ARG A 273 0.13 -3.25 -8.50
CA ARG A 273 0.86 -3.02 -7.25
C ARG A 273 0.90 -1.54 -6.93
N GLY A 274 1.30 -1.18 -5.73
CA GLY A 274 1.43 0.21 -5.37
C GLY A 274 2.04 0.46 -4.01
N PHE A 275 2.31 1.73 -3.74
CA PHE A 275 2.53 2.21 -2.38
C PHE A 275 1.15 2.57 -1.81
N TYR A 276 0.55 1.66 -1.05
CA TYR A 276 -0.77 1.88 -0.45
C TYR A 276 -0.68 2.75 0.82
N TRP A 277 -0.37 4.03 0.62
CA TRP A 277 -0.08 5.01 1.67
C TRP A 277 -1.18 5.12 2.73
N ASP A 278 -2.43 5.25 2.30
CA ASP A 278 -3.62 5.28 3.15
C ASP A 278 -3.76 4.03 4.04
N LYS A 279 -3.55 2.84 3.47
CA LYS A 279 -3.62 1.57 4.20
C LYS A 279 -2.50 1.46 5.22
N MET A 280 -1.29 1.90 4.87
CA MET A 280 -0.14 1.94 5.79
C MET A 280 -0.46 2.84 6.99
N VAL A 281 -0.89 4.09 6.75
CA VAL A 281 -1.23 5.04 7.83
C VAL A 281 -2.36 4.55 8.71
N LYS A 282 -3.47 4.08 8.10
CA LYS A 282 -4.60 3.54 8.86
C LYS A 282 -4.18 2.41 9.80
N ARG A 283 -3.26 1.55 9.36
CA ARG A 283 -2.73 0.46 10.21
C ARG A 283 -1.79 0.96 11.30
N MET A 284 -0.93 1.95 11.02
CA MET A 284 -0.08 2.59 12.03
C MET A 284 -0.92 3.28 13.12
N GLU A 285 -1.99 3.97 12.73
CA GLU A 285 -2.93 4.59 13.69
C GLU A 285 -3.66 3.56 14.56
N LEU A 286 -4.08 2.42 13.98
CA LEU A 286 -4.66 1.32 14.75
C LEU A 286 -3.69 0.77 15.80
N ILE A 287 -2.40 0.67 15.45
CA ILE A 287 -1.34 0.25 16.38
C ILE A 287 -1.18 1.28 17.51
N ASN A 288 -1.08 2.57 17.20
CA ASN A 288 -0.94 3.63 18.21
C ASN A 288 -2.19 3.74 19.10
N ARG A 289 -3.38 3.55 18.55
CA ARG A 289 -4.62 3.47 19.32
C ARG A 289 -4.60 2.31 20.30
N PHE A 290 -4.23 1.11 19.83
CA PHE A 290 -4.10 -0.07 20.68
C PHE A 290 -3.09 0.15 21.82
N ILE A 291 -1.93 0.75 21.53
CA ILE A 291 -0.90 1.09 22.52
C ILE A 291 -1.47 2.06 23.57
N THR A 292 -2.11 3.14 23.11
CA THR A 292 -2.69 4.18 23.97
C THR A 292 -3.76 3.60 24.90
N GLU A 293 -4.72 2.86 24.34
CA GLU A 293 -5.79 2.21 25.10
C GLU A 293 -5.26 1.23 26.15
N THR A 294 -4.20 0.49 25.80
CA THR A 294 -3.57 -0.48 26.70
C THR A 294 -2.99 0.22 27.92
N ILE A 295 -2.14 1.23 27.69
CA ILE A 295 -1.47 2.00 28.73
C ILE A 295 -2.50 2.79 29.57
N SER A 296 -3.48 3.44 28.94
CA SER A 296 -4.53 4.19 29.64
C SER A 296 -5.41 3.30 30.53
N SER A 297 -5.50 2.01 30.21
CA SER A 297 -6.22 1.02 31.02
C SER A 297 -5.37 0.40 32.14
N GLY A 298 -4.16 0.91 32.37
CA GLY A 298 -3.23 0.40 33.39
C GLY A 298 -2.64 -0.97 33.07
N LYS A 299 -2.69 -1.41 31.81
CA LYS A 299 -2.13 -2.69 31.35
C LYS A 299 -0.77 -2.49 30.70
N ASP A 300 0.02 -3.56 30.74
CA ASP A 300 1.32 -3.63 30.10
C ASP A 300 1.23 -4.11 28.64
N LEU A 301 2.18 -3.66 27.83
CA LEU A 301 2.45 -4.19 26.50
C LEU A 301 3.56 -5.23 26.58
N TYR A 302 3.44 -6.26 25.77
CA TYR A 302 4.37 -7.37 25.68
C TYR A 302 4.76 -7.63 24.23
N ILE A 303 5.86 -8.34 24.05
CA ILE A 303 6.27 -8.91 22.77
C ILE A 303 6.51 -10.41 22.89
N ILE A 304 6.26 -11.14 21.80
CA ILE A 304 6.64 -12.55 21.69
C ILE A 304 8.16 -12.67 21.55
N THR A 305 8.75 -13.65 22.23
CA THR A 305 10.18 -13.96 22.20
C THR A 305 10.41 -15.41 21.74
N GLU A 306 10.27 -15.64 20.43
CA GLU A 306 10.44 -16.96 19.82
C GLU A 306 11.63 -16.96 18.83
N TYR A 307 12.77 -16.39 19.27
CA TYR A 307 14.00 -16.37 18.50
C TYR A 307 14.85 -17.62 18.71
N LYS A 308 14.38 -18.73 18.15
CA LYS A 308 15.17 -19.95 18.06
C LYS A 308 15.52 -20.19 16.59
N PRO A 309 16.81 -20.18 16.19
CA PRO A 309 17.20 -20.40 14.81
C PRO A 309 16.61 -21.72 14.29
N LEU A 310 15.85 -21.64 13.20
CA LEU A 310 15.19 -22.80 12.56
C LEU A 310 14.20 -23.55 13.48
N SER A 311 13.63 -22.89 14.51
CA SER A 311 12.49 -23.48 15.22
C SER A 311 11.29 -23.64 14.30
N HIS A 312 10.67 -24.82 14.38
CA HIS A 312 9.58 -25.21 13.49
C HIS A 312 9.93 -25.07 12.00
N ASP A 313 11.19 -25.35 11.62
CA ASP A 313 11.66 -25.36 10.23
C ASP A 313 11.18 -26.62 9.48
N LYS A 314 9.86 -26.78 9.40
CA LYS A 314 9.15 -27.85 8.70
C LYS A 314 8.04 -27.25 7.87
N PRO A 315 7.62 -27.92 6.77
CA PRO A 315 6.42 -27.52 6.05
C PRO A 315 5.24 -27.39 7.01
N SER A 316 4.63 -26.21 7.04
CA SER A 316 3.40 -25.93 7.78
C SER A 316 2.44 -25.17 6.88
N GLU A 317 1.15 -25.35 7.14
CA GLU A 317 0.11 -24.52 6.52
C GLU A 317 0.20 -23.09 7.04
N LYS A 318 -0.32 -22.17 6.23
CA LYS A 318 -0.52 -20.77 6.61
C LYS A 318 -1.82 -20.67 7.39
N ASP A 319 -1.84 -19.82 8.40
CA ASP A 319 -3.10 -19.42 9.04
C ASP A 319 -3.88 -18.42 8.16
N LYS A 320 -5.04 -17.96 8.66
CA LYS A 320 -5.87 -16.96 7.97
C LYS A 320 -5.19 -15.61 7.72
N PHE A 321 -4.07 -15.32 8.40
CA PHE A 321 -3.28 -14.10 8.22
C PHE A 321 -2.05 -14.34 7.33
N GLY A 322 -1.92 -15.53 6.74
CA GLY A 322 -0.81 -15.89 5.86
C GLY A 322 0.46 -16.32 6.60
N ASN A 323 0.45 -16.41 7.93
CA ASN A 323 1.63 -16.72 8.72
C ASN A 323 1.83 -18.23 8.91
N LYS A 324 3.10 -18.65 8.82
CA LYS A 324 3.53 -20.02 9.13
C LYS A 324 4.00 -20.15 10.57
N ASN A 325 4.07 -21.39 11.04
CA ASN A 325 4.48 -21.74 12.39
C ASN A 325 5.98 -21.48 12.67
N ASN A 326 6.78 -21.31 11.61
CA ASN A 326 8.22 -21.05 11.71
C ASN A 326 8.52 -19.81 12.57
N GLN A 327 9.15 -20.05 13.73
CA GLN A 327 9.50 -19.02 14.74
C GLN A 327 8.29 -18.19 15.20
N SER A 328 7.17 -18.88 15.38
CA SER A 328 5.91 -18.35 15.88
C SER A 328 5.41 -19.22 17.04
N ILE A 329 4.68 -18.62 17.97
CA ILE A 329 3.85 -19.37 18.92
C ILE A 329 2.47 -19.63 18.33
N VAL A 330 1.71 -20.55 18.93
CA VAL A 330 0.33 -20.85 18.50
C VAL A 330 -0.66 -20.11 19.39
N GLY A 331 -1.56 -19.34 18.76
CA GLY A 331 -2.71 -18.72 19.40
C GLY A 331 -4.00 -19.46 19.05
N TYR A 332 -4.82 -19.78 20.04
CA TYR A 332 -6.09 -20.48 19.87
C TYR A 332 -7.28 -19.52 20.01
N THR A 333 -8.38 -19.80 19.33
CA THR A 333 -9.61 -19.00 19.45
C THR A 333 -10.35 -19.20 20.78
N ASN A 334 -10.05 -20.28 21.51
CA ASN A 334 -10.55 -20.53 22.87
C ASN A 334 -9.49 -21.21 23.76
N SER A 335 -9.74 -21.16 25.06
CA SER A 335 -8.89 -21.68 26.13
C SER A 335 -8.80 -23.22 26.17
N LYS A 336 -9.73 -23.94 25.51
CA LYS A 336 -9.72 -25.42 25.40
C LYS A 336 -8.89 -25.93 24.21
N ARG A 337 -8.32 -25.01 23.40
CA ARG A 337 -7.52 -25.31 22.19
C ARG A 337 -8.31 -25.98 21.07
N GLU A 338 -9.62 -25.75 21.05
CA GLU A 338 -10.51 -26.27 20.01
C GLU A 338 -10.61 -25.28 18.84
N GLY A 339 -10.91 -25.75 17.63
CA GLY A 339 -11.20 -24.88 16.49
C GLY A 339 -9.98 -24.22 15.84
N GLU A 340 -10.19 -23.02 15.30
CA GLU A 340 -9.19 -22.29 14.53
C GLU A 340 -8.02 -21.84 15.43
N LYS A 341 -6.80 -21.92 14.88
CA LYS A 341 -5.57 -21.43 15.48
C LYS A 341 -4.84 -20.50 14.52
N ILE A 342 -4.05 -19.59 15.07
CA ILE A 342 -3.16 -18.68 14.35
C ILE A 342 -1.72 -18.86 14.79
N ASN A 343 -0.77 -18.47 13.93
CA ASN A 343 0.65 -18.42 14.23
C ASN A 343 1.03 -16.97 14.54
N ILE A 344 1.48 -16.72 15.76
CA ILE A 344 1.88 -15.39 16.26
C ILE A 344 3.41 -15.31 16.25
N PRO A 345 4.03 -14.59 15.29
CA PRO A 345 5.47 -14.59 15.12
C PRO A 345 6.20 -13.88 16.26
N ASP A 346 7.49 -14.20 16.42
CA ASP A 346 8.43 -13.46 17.26
C ASP A 346 8.37 -11.94 17.03
N GLN A 347 8.58 -11.17 18.09
CA GLN A 347 8.44 -9.71 18.18
C GLN A 347 7.03 -9.12 18.01
N THR A 348 5.99 -9.95 17.84
CA THR A 348 4.60 -9.44 17.78
C THR A 348 4.24 -8.70 19.07
N VAL A 349 3.78 -7.46 18.94
CA VAL A 349 3.26 -6.66 20.07
C VAL A 349 1.86 -7.16 20.48
N PHE A 350 1.62 -7.31 21.78
CA PHE A 350 0.31 -7.72 22.31
C PHE A 350 0.07 -7.19 23.72
N ARG A 351 -1.18 -7.34 24.20
CA ARG A 351 -1.56 -7.11 25.61
C ARG A 351 -2.22 -8.35 26.17
N VAL A 352 -2.03 -8.60 27.47
CA VAL A 352 -2.77 -9.63 28.21
C VAL A 352 -4.07 -9.01 28.73
N ILE A 353 -5.20 -9.65 28.45
CA ILE A 353 -6.53 -9.21 28.90
C ILE A 353 -7.18 -10.17 29.91
N GLY A 354 -6.54 -11.30 30.20
CA GLY A 354 -6.98 -12.24 31.22
C GLY A 354 -6.22 -13.57 31.18
N GLU A 355 -6.64 -14.50 32.02
CA GLU A 355 -6.14 -15.88 32.05
C GLU A 355 -7.32 -16.83 32.21
N GLU A 356 -7.33 -17.92 31.45
CA GLU A 356 -8.39 -18.93 31.47
C GLU A 356 -7.80 -20.30 31.15
N ASN A 357 -8.17 -21.34 31.89
CA ASN A 357 -7.62 -22.70 31.73
C ASN A 357 -6.08 -22.74 31.64
N LYS A 358 -5.39 -21.93 32.47
CA LYS A 358 -3.93 -21.78 32.50
C LYS A 358 -3.31 -21.25 31.19
N MET A 359 -4.12 -20.62 30.34
CA MET A 359 -3.69 -19.94 29.12
C MET A 359 -3.89 -18.44 29.25
N LEU A 360 -2.95 -17.66 28.71
CA LEU A 360 -3.09 -16.21 28.66
C LEU A 360 -4.07 -15.85 27.55
N LYS A 361 -5.08 -15.06 27.89
CA LYS A 361 -5.99 -14.43 26.94
C LYS A 361 -5.37 -13.10 26.50
N ILE A 362 -5.12 -12.96 25.21
CA ILE A 362 -4.37 -11.84 24.63
C ILE A 362 -5.12 -11.17 23.48
N GLU A 363 -4.73 -9.93 23.20
CA GLU A 363 -5.13 -9.19 22.00
C GLU A 363 -3.89 -8.58 21.35
N THR A 364 -3.91 -8.46 20.02
CA THR A 364 -2.82 -7.88 19.23
C THR A 364 -3.38 -6.75 18.35
N PRO A 365 -2.57 -5.72 18.01
CA PRO A 365 -3.03 -4.63 17.17
C PRO A 365 -3.24 -5.05 15.69
N PHE A 366 -2.64 -6.16 15.25
CA PHE A 366 -2.72 -6.62 13.87
C PHE A 366 -3.75 -7.75 13.68
N TYR A 367 -3.69 -8.80 14.51
CA TYR A 367 -4.56 -9.98 14.37
C TYR A 367 -5.89 -9.84 15.13
N GLY A 368 -6.04 -8.80 15.95
CA GLY A 368 -7.16 -8.61 16.87
C GLY A 368 -7.08 -9.57 18.06
N GLY A 369 -8.24 -10.01 18.54
CA GLY A 369 -8.40 -10.98 19.59
C GLY A 369 -9.87 -11.07 20.05
N PRO A 370 -10.14 -11.82 21.14
CA PRO A 370 -9.17 -12.51 21.98
C PRO A 370 -8.57 -13.76 21.32
N TYR A 371 -7.29 -14.03 21.60
CA TYR A 371 -6.64 -15.33 21.37
C TYR A 371 -6.05 -15.87 22.67
N TYR A 372 -5.86 -17.18 22.76
CA TYR A 372 -5.32 -17.85 23.93
C TYR A 372 -3.94 -18.45 23.60
N ILE A 373 -2.93 -18.11 24.39
CA ILE A 373 -1.56 -18.64 24.25
C ILE A 373 -1.13 -19.38 25.51
N GLU A 374 -0.21 -20.34 25.38
CA GLU A 374 0.33 -21.02 26.54
C GLU A 374 1.15 -20.06 27.41
N LYS A 375 0.98 -20.15 28.73
CA LYS A 375 1.76 -19.39 29.71
C LYS A 375 3.10 -20.09 29.97
N VAL A 376 4.03 -19.93 29.02
CA VAL A 376 5.37 -20.52 29.09
C VAL A 376 6.41 -19.43 29.32
N GLU A 377 7.23 -19.59 30.35
CA GLU A 377 8.30 -18.64 30.67
C GLU A 377 9.27 -18.47 29.49
N GLY A 378 9.65 -17.24 29.20
CA GLY A 378 10.59 -16.91 28.11
C GLY A 378 9.99 -16.94 26.70
N THR A 379 8.68 -17.17 26.53
CA THR A 379 8.00 -17.05 25.22
C THR A 379 7.43 -15.65 24.95
N TYR A 380 7.41 -14.79 25.97
CA TYR A 380 7.07 -13.39 25.86
C TYR A 380 7.81 -12.56 26.92
N GLN A 381 7.96 -11.27 26.68
CA GLN A 381 8.53 -10.31 27.63
C GLN A 381 7.83 -8.95 27.54
N LYS A 382 7.92 -8.14 28.58
CA LYS A 382 7.36 -6.78 28.62
C LYS A 382 8.11 -5.86 27.65
N ALA A 383 7.36 -5.01 26.94
CA ALA A 383 7.89 -4.04 25.97
C ALA A 383 8.29 -2.72 26.67
N GLU A 384 9.36 -2.75 27.47
CA GLU A 384 9.75 -1.65 28.39
C GLU A 384 10.00 -0.28 27.73
N ASN A 385 10.36 -0.25 26.44
CA ASN A 385 10.62 0.98 25.70
C ASN A 385 9.36 1.58 25.03
N ILE A 386 8.21 0.88 25.04
CA ILE A 386 6.94 1.42 24.55
C ILE A 386 6.18 2.04 25.72
N LYS A 387 6.35 3.36 25.89
CA LYS A 387 5.76 4.12 27.01
C LYS A 387 4.57 5.00 26.61
N GLY A 388 4.22 5.00 25.34
CA GLY A 388 3.17 5.83 24.74
C GLY A 388 3.11 5.57 23.24
N GLU A 389 2.41 6.43 22.49
CA GLU A 389 2.39 6.36 21.04
C GLU A 389 3.80 6.26 20.45
N VAL A 390 3.96 5.37 19.48
CA VAL A 390 5.21 5.19 18.74
C VAL A 390 5.26 6.21 17.61
N ASN A 391 6.43 6.80 17.39
CA ASN A 391 6.63 7.76 16.30
C ASN A 391 7.37 7.17 15.10
N LYS A 392 8.03 6.03 15.24
CA LYS A 392 8.84 5.42 14.18
C LYS A 392 8.20 4.14 13.64
N PHE A 393 7.87 4.15 12.36
CA PHE A 393 7.30 2.99 11.68
C PHE A 393 8.05 2.62 10.40
N ILE A 394 8.12 1.31 10.16
CA ILE A 394 8.58 0.71 8.91
C ILE A 394 7.40 -0.06 8.35
N ALA A 395 6.86 0.36 7.21
CA ALA A 395 5.74 -0.33 6.54
C ALA A 395 6.26 -1.10 5.32
N ILE A 396 6.03 -2.41 5.29
CA ILE A 396 6.45 -3.32 4.22
C ILE A 396 5.20 -3.95 3.62
N ASP A 397 5.08 -3.91 2.29
CA ASP A 397 4.05 -4.62 1.54
C ASP A 397 4.69 -5.74 0.70
N PRO A 398 4.62 -7.01 1.17
CA PRO A 398 5.11 -8.15 0.42
C PRO A 398 4.39 -8.37 -0.91
N SER A 399 3.14 -7.97 -1.06
CA SER A 399 2.39 -8.14 -2.32
C SER A 399 2.87 -7.16 -3.39
N SER A 400 3.16 -5.92 -2.97
CA SER A 400 3.67 -4.87 -3.87
C SER A 400 5.20 -4.86 -4.02
N GLN A 401 5.93 -5.56 -3.14
CA GLN A 401 7.39 -5.50 -3.05
C GLN A 401 7.89 -4.07 -2.79
N THR A 402 7.21 -3.36 -1.89
CA THR A 402 7.46 -1.95 -1.54
C THR A 402 7.66 -1.76 -0.05
N GLU A 403 8.38 -0.72 0.32
CA GLU A 403 8.56 -0.27 1.70
C GLU A 403 8.43 1.25 1.79
N ALA A 404 7.87 1.73 2.90
CA ALA A 404 7.96 3.13 3.32
C ALA A 404 8.32 3.24 4.81
N ILE A 405 9.15 4.22 5.14
CA ILE A 405 9.57 4.57 6.50
C ILE A 405 8.86 5.86 6.89
N PHE A 406 8.19 5.85 8.04
CA PHE A 406 7.39 6.97 8.52
C PHE A 406 7.88 7.46 9.88
N GLN A 407 7.88 8.77 10.04
CA GLN A 407 8.05 9.45 11.32
C GLN A 407 6.77 10.22 11.63
N ARG A 408 6.09 9.87 12.73
CA ARG A 408 4.99 10.66 13.25
C ARG A 408 5.53 11.94 13.88
N ASP A 409 4.85 13.06 13.63
CA ASP A 409 5.00 14.30 14.37
C ASP A 409 4.05 14.28 15.59
N PRO A 410 4.57 14.20 16.83
CA PRO A 410 3.73 14.15 18.03
C PRO A 410 2.85 15.38 18.23
N LYS A 411 3.19 16.53 17.62
CA LYS A 411 2.43 17.78 17.78
C LYS A 411 1.18 17.80 16.91
N THR A 412 1.26 17.23 15.71
CA THR A 412 0.19 17.27 14.72
C THR A 412 -0.52 15.93 14.54
N GLY A 413 0.11 14.83 14.98
CA GLY A 413 -0.35 13.46 14.77
C GLY A 413 -0.09 12.92 13.37
N LYS A 414 0.41 13.75 12.45
CA LYS A 414 0.66 13.42 11.03
C LYS A 414 1.95 12.64 10.84
N TYR A 415 2.08 11.98 9.69
CA TYR A 415 3.21 11.13 9.35
C TYR A 415 4.04 11.74 8.21
N ASP A 416 5.32 12.01 8.50
CA ASP A 416 6.31 12.35 7.49
C ASP A 416 6.89 11.06 6.88
N VAL A 417 6.90 10.97 5.55
CA VAL A 417 7.64 9.93 4.82
C VAL A 417 9.12 10.30 4.86
N ILE A 418 9.93 9.44 5.46
CA ILE A 418 11.38 9.65 5.61
C ILE A 418 12.15 9.10 4.41
N THR A 419 11.75 7.92 3.95
CA THR A 419 12.26 7.26 2.73
C THR A 419 11.27 6.18 2.31
N TYR A 420 11.29 5.80 1.04
CA TYR A 420 10.50 4.69 0.53
C TYR A 420 11.22 4.05 -0.65
N SER A 421 11.05 2.75 -0.86
CA SER A 421 11.78 2.04 -1.91
C SER A 421 11.08 0.75 -2.33
N PHE A 422 11.56 0.16 -3.43
CA PHE A 422 11.26 -1.23 -3.72
C PHE A 422 12.14 -2.15 -2.89
N VAL A 423 11.62 -3.34 -2.56
CA VAL A 423 12.32 -4.36 -1.77
C VAL A 423 12.16 -5.74 -2.40
N THR A 424 12.89 -6.74 -1.92
CA THR A 424 12.56 -8.16 -2.16
C THR A 424 12.24 -8.86 -0.86
N THR A 425 11.00 -9.34 -0.69
CA THR A 425 10.59 -10.05 0.53
C THR A 425 10.75 -11.57 0.42
N GLY A 426 10.49 -12.25 1.53
CA GLY A 426 10.56 -13.71 1.64
C GLY A 426 9.56 -14.41 0.74
N LYS A 427 10.01 -15.48 0.08
CA LYS A 427 9.12 -16.41 -0.63
C LYS A 427 8.82 -17.63 0.21
N ASP A 428 7.63 -18.16 0.01
CA ASP A 428 7.28 -19.44 0.57
C ASP A 428 7.90 -20.59 -0.25
N GLY A 429 8.51 -21.57 0.41
CA GLY A 429 9.17 -22.70 -0.25
C GLY A 429 9.87 -23.65 0.72
N TYR A 430 10.56 -24.66 0.19
CA TYR A 430 11.30 -25.61 1.00
C TYR A 430 12.55 -24.95 1.61
N GLY A 431 12.53 -24.70 2.93
CA GLY A 431 13.60 -23.97 3.62
C GLY A 431 13.63 -22.45 3.33
N SER A 432 12.53 -21.91 2.82
CA SER A 432 12.32 -20.46 2.68
C SER A 432 10.93 -20.11 3.18
N TYR A 433 10.83 -19.06 3.98
CA TYR A 433 9.56 -18.60 4.53
C TYR A 433 9.19 -17.26 3.91
N GLU A 434 7.89 -17.06 3.75
CA GLU A 434 7.37 -15.73 3.50
C GLU A 434 7.69 -14.81 4.67
N THR A 435 7.93 -13.53 4.39
CA THR A 435 8.07 -12.53 5.46
C THR A 435 6.75 -12.46 6.24
N PRO A 436 6.75 -12.68 7.56
CA PRO A 436 5.51 -12.80 8.32
C PRO A 436 4.74 -11.46 8.35
N HIS A 437 3.42 -11.53 8.25
CA HIS A 437 2.50 -10.40 8.38
C HIS A 437 2.26 -10.09 9.85
N GLY A 438 2.25 -8.82 10.25
CA GLY A 438 2.09 -8.45 11.66
C GLY A 438 2.60 -7.06 12.01
N ALA A 439 2.50 -6.74 13.30
CA ALA A 439 3.09 -5.53 13.89
C ALA A 439 4.18 -5.96 14.87
N PHE A 440 5.43 -5.76 14.48
CA PHE A 440 6.61 -6.26 15.18
C PHE A 440 7.40 -5.13 15.80
N GLN A 441 7.83 -5.29 17.04
CA GLN A 441 8.83 -4.40 17.61
C GLN A 441 10.20 -4.72 17.00
N VAL A 442 10.91 -3.70 16.49
CA VAL A 442 12.29 -3.88 16.05
C VAL A 442 13.16 -4.24 17.25
N ALA A 443 13.80 -5.42 17.20
CA ALA A 443 14.59 -5.93 18.31
C ALA A 443 15.95 -5.24 18.41
N PHE A 444 16.67 -5.16 17.29
CA PHE A 444 17.99 -4.54 17.20
C PHE A 444 18.40 -4.31 15.74
N THR A 445 19.45 -3.51 15.55
CA THR A 445 20.20 -3.42 14.30
C THR A 445 21.61 -3.97 14.46
N ARG A 446 22.29 -4.27 13.35
CA ARG A 446 23.70 -4.69 13.34
C ARG A 446 24.40 -4.30 12.04
N PRO A 447 25.74 -4.16 12.01
CA PRO A 447 26.47 -3.70 10.82
C PRO A 447 26.48 -4.71 9.66
N TYR A 448 26.30 -6.00 9.95
CA TYR A 448 26.18 -7.04 8.94
C TYR A 448 25.47 -8.26 9.52
N MET A 449 24.88 -9.07 8.65
CA MET A 449 24.26 -10.35 8.97
C MET A 449 24.90 -11.46 8.13
N THR A 450 25.33 -12.54 8.76
CA THR A 450 25.78 -13.75 8.05
C THR A 450 24.61 -14.65 7.72
N PHE A 451 24.60 -15.23 6.53
CA PHE A 451 23.64 -16.26 6.14
C PHE A 451 24.35 -17.60 5.93
N THR A 452 23.59 -18.68 6.09
CA THR A 452 24.13 -20.03 6.20
C THR A 452 23.70 -20.87 5.01
N ARG A 453 24.44 -21.94 4.73
CA ARG A 453 24.09 -22.99 3.78
C ARG A 453 24.35 -24.35 4.41
N ARG A 454 23.82 -25.41 3.80
CA ARG A 454 24.24 -26.77 4.16
C ARG A 454 25.76 -26.92 4.02
N ALA A 455 26.38 -27.45 5.07
CA ALA A 455 27.78 -27.75 5.11
C ALA A 455 28.12 -28.81 4.04
N ARG A 456 29.24 -28.60 3.36
CA ARG A 456 29.88 -29.51 2.41
C ARG A 456 31.21 -29.96 3.02
N GLY A 457 31.77 -31.06 2.52
CA GLY A 457 33.06 -31.56 2.99
C GLY A 457 34.14 -30.46 2.97
N GLY A 458 34.79 -30.22 4.10
CA GLY A 458 35.82 -29.19 4.27
C GLY A 458 35.32 -27.82 4.75
N ASP A 459 34.00 -27.62 4.92
CA ASP A 459 33.49 -26.35 5.45
C ASP A 459 33.77 -26.18 6.95
N ARG A 460 34.06 -24.93 7.36
CA ARG A 460 33.95 -24.55 8.76
C ARG A 460 32.47 -24.44 9.13
N THR A 461 32.03 -25.34 9.99
CA THR A 461 30.64 -25.42 10.43
C THR A 461 30.33 -24.43 11.53
N ILE A 462 29.04 -24.18 11.74
CA ILE A 462 28.55 -23.29 12.79
C ILE A 462 28.57 -24.05 14.12
N ALA A 463 29.00 -23.38 15.20
CA ALA A 463 29.01 -23.98 16.53
C ALA A 463 27.61 -24.51 16.90
N GLY A 464 27.53 -25.79 17.27
CA GLY A 464 26.26 -26.48 17.56
C GLY A 464 25.45 -26.91 16.34
N ARG A 465 25.91 -26.63 15.11
CA ARG A 465 25.24 -26.98 13.84
C ARG A 465 26.26 -27.43 12.79
N SER A 466 26.74 -28.67 12.92
CA SER A 466 27.68 -29.30 12.00
C SER A 466 27.13 -29.49 10.58
N ASP A 467 25.81 -29.41 10.41
CA ASP A 467 25.11 -29.47 9.13
C ASP A 467 25.10 -28.14 8.37
N LEU A 468 25.55 -27.03 8.99
CA LEU A 468 25.53 -25.69 8.40
C LEU A 468 26.92 -25.04 8.39
N ALA A 469 27.17 -24.25 7.35
CA ALA A 469 28.35 -23.41 7.21
C ALA A 469 27.96 -21.98 6.79
N ILE A 470 28.82 -20.99 7.06
CA ILE A 470 28.60 -19.61 6.63
C ILE A 470 28.75 -19.53 5.11
N ALA A 471 27.72 -19.05 4.43
CA ALA A 471 27.70 -18.90 2.98
C ALA A 471 28.14 -17.50 2.52
N GLY A 472 27.95 -16.49 3.38
CA GLY A 472 28.21 -15.09 3.04
C GLY A 472 27.64 -14.14 4.08
N SER A 473 27.57 -12.86 3.70
CA SER A 473 27.03 -11.80 4.53
C SER A 473 26.22 -10.79 3.71
N ALA A 474 25.28 -10.12 4.38
CA ALA A 474 24.66 -8.90 3.91
C ALA A 474 25.06 -7.73 4.81
N ARG A 475 25.32 -6.56 4.23
CA ARG A 475 25.65 -5.33 4.97
C ARG A 475 24.38 -4.73 5.55
N TYR A 476 24.50 -4.21 6.77
CA TYR A 476 23.46 -3.57 7.57
C TYR A 476 22.25 -4.48 7.78
N ALA A 477 21.73 -4.56 9.00
CA ALA A 477 20.53 -5.33 9.24
C ALA A 477 19.66 -4.74 10.34
N VAL A 478 18.35 -4.80 10.15
CA VAL A 478 17.32 -4.50 11.14
C VAL A 478 16.54 -5.79 11.39
N ARG A 479 16.53 -6.28 12.64
CA ARG A 479 15.80 -7.51 12.99
C ARG A 479 14.33 -7.20 13.25
N ILE A 480 13.45 -7.81 12.46
CA ILE A 480 11.99 -7.60 12.56
C ILE A 480 11.28 -8.75 13.27
N SER A 481 11.49 -10.01 12.86
CA SER A 481 10.78 -11.16 13.45
C SER A 481 11.53 -12.46 13.17
N GLY A 482 11.86 -13.20 14.21
CA GLY A 482 12.62 -14.45 14.14
C GLY A 482 13.96 -14.23 13.43
N GLY A 483 14.23 -15.05 12.42
CA GLY A 483 15.33 -14.94 11.47
C GLY A 483 15.06 -14.03 10.26
N GLY A 484 13.93 -13.30 10.26
CA GLY A 484 13.61 -12.28 9.27
C GLY A 484 14.27 -10.95 9.62
N TYR A 485 15.13 -10.47 8.72
CA TYR A 485 15.81 -9.18 8.82
C TYR A 485 15.52 -8.35 7.59
N MET A 486 15.50 -7.03 7.74
CA MET A 486 15.77 -6.11 6.65
C MET A 486 17.28 -6.02 6.50
N HIS A 487 17.83 -6.17 5.30
CA HIS A 487 19.28 -6.16 5.09
C HIS A 487 19.66 -5.75 3.66
N GLY A 488 20.94 -5.39 3.44
CA GLY A 488 21.47 -5.05 2.12
C GLY A 488 21.56 -6.25 1.17
N ILE A 489 22.27 -6.12 0.05
CA ILE A 489 22.38 -7.23 -0.90
C ILE A 489 23.28 -8.34 -0.33
N PRO A 490 22.79 -9.58 -0.16
CA PRO A 490 23.60 -10.67 0.34
C PRO A 490 24.63 -11.10 -0.71
N VAL A 491 25.89 -11.23 -0.29
CA VAL A 491 27.00 -11.66 -1.14
C VAL A 491 27.84 -12.73 -0.45
N GLY A 492 28.56 -13.54 -1.24
CA GLY A 492 29.49 -14.54 -0.71
C GLY A 492 30.68 -13.89 0.00
N LEU A 493 31.34 -14.64 0.90
CA LEU A 493 32.44 -14.14 1.75
C LEU A 493 33.60 -13.50 0.97
N ASN A 494 33.85 -13.96 -0.26
CA ASN A 494 34.96 -13.49 -1.10
C ASN A 494 34.52 -12.48 -2.17
N PHE A 495 33.30 -11.96 -2.11
CA PHE A 495 32.79 -11.03 -3.11
C PHE A 495 33.58 -9.71 -3.08
N LYS A 496 34.00 -9.27 -4.26
CA LYS A 496 34.62 -7.97 -4.50
C LYS A 496 33.84 -7.25 -5.60
N GLY A 497 33.58 -5.96 -5.41
CA GLY A 497 32.87 -5.12 -6.38
C GLY A 497 31.59 -4.52 -5.85
N SER A 498 30.80 -3.95 -6.74
CA SER A 498 29.52 -3.31 -6.42
C SER A 498 28.40 -4.34 -6.36
N THR A 499 27.65 -4.34 -5.25
CA THR A 499 26.45 -5.18 -5.07
C THR A 499 25.33 -4.83 -6.06
N LEU A 500 25.31 -3.60 -6.59
CA LEU A 500 24.37 -3.15 -7.61
C LEU A 500 24.44 -3.96 -8.91
N ASN A 501 25.59 -4.56 -9.20
CA ASN A 501 25.81 -5.35 -10.42
C ASN A 501 25.45 -6.84 -10.24
N THR A 502 24.90 -7.23 -9.10
CA THR A 502 24.54 -8.61 -8.82
C THR A 502 23.14 -8.94 -9.36
N GLY A 503 22.92 -10.20 -9.73
CA GLY A 503 21.58 -10.70 -10.08
C GLY A 503 20.59 -10.71 -8.91
N ILE A 504 21.05 -10.42 -7.68
CA ILE A 504 20.18 -10.27 -6.51
C ILE A 504 19.65 -8.84 -6.45
N ALA A 505 20.49 -7.84 -6.72
CA ALA A 505 20.07 -6.44 -6.82
C ALA A 505 19.02 -6.23 -7.94
N SER A 506 19.17 -6.92 -9.08
CA SER A 506 18.19 -6.84 -10.18
C SER A 506 16.80 -7.40 -9.84
N LYS A 507 16.65 -8.12 -8.73
CA LYS A 507 15.36 -8.69 -8.27
C LYS A 507 14.59 -7.76 -7.34
N ILE A 508 15.20 -6.67 -6.85
CA ILE A 508 14.51 -5.69 -6.00
C ILE A 508 13.27 -5.15 -6.72
N GLY A 509 12.12 -5.18 -6.03
CA GLY A 509 10.83 -4.74 -6.58
C GLY A 509 10.21 -5.67 -7.62
N THR A 510 10.71 -6.90 -7.77
CA THR A 510 10.21 -7.86 -8.77
C THR A 510 9.27 -8.90 -8.17
N TYR A 511 9.79 -9.94 -7.55
CA TYR A 511 9.01 -11.00 -6.93
C TYR A 511 9.68 -11.42 -5.62
N LYS A 512 8.89 -12.07 -4.77
CA LYS A 512 9.37 -12.66 -3.51
C LYS A 512 10.47 -13.67 -3.83
N ASP A 513 11.66 -13.49 -3.27
CA ASP A 513 12.80 -14.39 -3.53
C ASP A 513 13.75 -14.55 -2.33
N SER A 514 13.48 -13.86 -1.23
CA SER A 514 14.29 -13.99 -0.03
C SER A 514 13.90 -15.23 0.79
N HIS A 515 14.71 -15.58 1.80
CA HIS A 515 14.38 -16.58 2.81
C HIS A 515 13.91 -15.84 4.06
N LYS A 516 12.64 -15.40 4.11
CA LYS A 516 12.01 -14.61 5.19
C LYS A 516 12.39 -13.13 5.30
N CYS A 517 13.59 -12.76 4.88
CA CYS A 517 14.13 -11.40 4.99
C CYS A 517 13.49 -10.39 4.01
N VAL A 518 13.83 -9.12 4.19
CA VAL A 518 13.51 -8.03 3.26
C VAL A 518 14.84 -7.47 2.75
N ARG A 519 15.06 -7.54 1.44
CA ARG A 519 16.32 -7.11 0.82
C ARG A 519 16.21 -5.70 0.26
N HIS A 520 17.27 -4.94 0.46
CA HIS A 520 17.43 -3.55 0.04
C HIS A 520 18.73 -3.34 -0.74
N PHE A 521 18.82 -2.20 -1.41
CA PHE A 521 20.11 -1.67 -1.80
C PHE A 521 20.92 -1.26 -0.55
N ASP A 522 22.25 -1.37 -0.62
CA ASP A 522 23.11 -1.25 0.57
C ASP A 522 23.03 0.14 1.22
N ASP A 523 22.99 1.21 0.43
CA ASP A 523 22.85 2.60 0.91
C ASP A 523 21.46 2.89 1.48
N GLN A 524 20.41 2.29 0.91
CA GLN A 524 19.05 2.36 1.44
C GLN A 524 18.97 1.77 2.86
N ILE A 525 19.50 0.57 3.08
CA ILE A 525 19.45 -0.06 4.41
C ILE A 525 20.42 0.60 5.39
N GLU A 526 21.56 1.13 4.92
CA GLU A 526 22.49 1.90 5.74
C GLU A 526 21.78 3.12 6.35
N PHE A 527 21.07 3.86 5.50
CA PHE A 527 20.25 5.00 5.93
C PHE A 527 19.19 4.57 6.95
N ILE A 528 18.46 3.48 6.68
CA ILE A 528 17.41 2.96 7.59
C ILE A 528 18.03 2.56 8.95
N VAL A 529 19.16 1.85 8.97
CA VAL A 529 19.85 1.48 10.22
C VAL A 529 20.26 2.73 11.01
N GLY A 530 20.79 3.75 10.32
CA GLY A 530 21.09 5.04 10.94
C GLY A 530 19.85 5.71 11.55
N TRP A 531 18.72 5.71 10.85
CA TRP A 531 17.46 6.29 11.34
C TRP A 531 16.84 5.50 12.50
N VAL A 532 16.87 4.15 12.44
CA VAL A 532 16.39 3.27 13.51
C VAL A 532 17.21 3.49 14.77
N ASN A 533 18.55 3.51 14.65
CA ASN A 533 19.43 3.71 15.80
C ASN A 533 19.36 5.14 16.34
N ALA A 534 19.24 6.13 15.46
CA ALA A 534 19.41 7.54 15.79
C ALA A 534 20.65 7.73 16.69
N ASP A 535 20.47 8.29 17.89
CA ASP A 535 21.55 8.51 18.84
C ASP A 535 21.76 7.36 19.84
N SER A 536 21.03 6.25 19.71
CA SER A 536 21.05 5.14 20.68
C SER A 536 22.45 4.69 21.06
N LYS A 537 22.67 4.56 22.36
CA LYS A 537 23.92 4.07 22.96
C LYS A 537 23.79 2.65 23.51
N ILE A 538 22.60 2.04 23.45
CA ILE A 538 22.37 0.69 23.96
C ILE A 538 23.00 -0.34 23.01
N LYS A 539 24.00 -1.07 23.50
CA LYS A 539 24.73 -2.09 22.74
C LYS A 539 24.63 -3.46 23.42
N ASP A 540 24.48 -4.49 22.60
CA ASP A 540 24.66 -5.90 22.99
C ASP A 540 25.55 -6.57 21.93
N LYS A 541 26.84 -6.72 22.25
CA LYS A 541 27.87 -7.16 21.29
C LYS A 541 27.85 -6.26 20.04
N ASP A 542 27.68 -6.84 18.86
CA ASP A 542 27.59 -6.11 17.58
C ASP A 542 26.21 -5.47 17.34
N ASN A 543 25.23 -5.75 18.20
CA ASN A 543 23.87 -5.25 18.04
C ASN A 543 23.70 -3.87 18.68
N THR A 544 22.88 -3.04 18.06
CA THR A 544 22.41 -1.77 18.63
C THR A 544 20.92 -1.87 18.87
N ILE A 545 20.47 -1.61 20.09
CA ILE A 545 19.05 -1.68 20.45
C ILE A 545 18.46 -0.27 20.33
N PRO A 546 17.35 -0.05 19.59
CA PRO A 546 16.73 1.26 19.50
C PRO A 546 16.23 1.75 20.87
N GLU A 547 16.65 2.95 21.27
CA GLU A 547 16.14 3.60 22.50
C GLU A 547 14.68 4.04 22.31
N GLU A 548 14.40 4.71 21.19
CA GLU A 548 13.03 5.00 20.76
C GLU A 548 12.42 3.74 20.11
N PRO A 549 11.22 3.30 20.50
CA PRO A 549 10.60 2.14 19.91
C PRO A 549 10.33 2.35 18.41
N VAL A 550 10.63 1.32 17.62
CA VAL A 550 10.31 1.28 16.18
C VAL A 550 9.42 0.07 15.92
N ILE A 551 8.29 0.28 15.24
CA ILE A 551 7.39 -0.80 14.84
C ILE A 551 7.54 -1.09 13.34
N ALA A 552 7.87 -2.34 13.02
CA ALA A 552 7.79 -2.87 11.66
C ALA A 552 6.40 -3.46 11.42
N LEU A 553 5.63 -2.83 10.54
CA LEU A 553 4.33 -3.27 10.05
C LEU A 553 4.53 -4.00 8.71
N VAL A 554 4.18 -5.28 8.68
CA VAL A 554 4.14 -6.06 7.43
C VAL A 554 2.67 -6.32 7.08
N LEU A 555 2.22 -5.70 5.99
CA LEU A 555 0.80 -5.62 5.57
C LEU A 555 0.23 -6.92 5.06
#